data_AF-A0A1F2X2V3-F1
#
_entry.id   AF-A0A1F2X2V3-F1
#
_cell.length_a   1.000
_cell.length_b   1.000
_cell.length_c   1.000
_cell.angle_alpha   90.00
_cell.angle_beta   90.00
_cell.angle_gamma   90.00
#
_symmetry.space_group_name_H-M   'P 1'
#
loop_
_entity.id
_entity.type
_entity.pdbx_description
1 polymer ?
#
loop_
_entity_poly.entity_id
_entity_poly.type
_entity_poly.pdbx_seq_one_letter_code
_entity_poly.pdbx_strand_id
1 'polypeptide(L)'
;MMSHRAEAKQLRSFGVVVGGAFGVIALWPLLFRAESPRLWALVLAAVLIGLGLILPRSLALPYRLWMRIGHTLGWINTRIILGVAYYGLVTPLGVLMRLLGRDPMRRIFTPETDTYRVLRSPRPPDHLRRQF
;
A
#
# COMPACT_ATOMS: atom_id res chain seq x y z
N MET A 1 -14.25 -20.30 8.68
CA MET A 1 -13.26 -19.72 9.61
C MET A 1 -11.92 -20.43 9.38
N MET A 2 -11.19 -20.06 8.32
CA MET A 2 -9.93 -20.72 7.97
C MET A 2 -8.81 -20.16 8.85
N SER A 3 -8.35 -20.95 9.82
CA SER A 3 -7.14 -20.65 10.58
C SER A 3 -5.94 -20.72 9.64
N HIS A 4 -5.54 -19.58 9.05
CA HIS A 4 -4.24 -19.42 8.40
C HIS A 4 -3.15 -19.69 9.45
N ARG A 5 -2.69 -20.93 9.51
CA ARG A 5 -1.40 -21.25 10.11
C ARG A 5 -0.40 -20.56 9.20
N ALA A 6 0.25 -19.53 9.71
CA ALA A 6 1.25 -18.80 8.96
C ALA A 6 2.31 -19.80 8.50
N GLU A 7 2.57 -19.79 7.20
CA GLU A 7 3.40 -20.81 6.56
C GLU A 7 4.82 -20.69 7.13
N ALA A 8 5.51 -21.82 7.36
CA ALA A 8 6.86 -21.79 7.93
C ALA A 8 7.82 -20.89 7.10
N LYS A 9 7.59 -20.80 5.79
CA LYS A 9 8.29 -19.89 4.87
C LYS A 9 8.06 -18.40 5.22
N GLN A 10 6.84 -18.01 5.56
CA GLN A 10 6.50 -16.63 5.95
C GLN A 10 7.16 -16.25 7.28
N LEU A 11 7.19 -17.16 8.26
CA LEU A 11 7.82 -16.93 9.56
C LEU A 11 9.34 -16.81 9.44
N ARG A 12 9.95 -17.65 8.60
CA ARG A 12 11.38 -17.54 8.23
C ARG A 12 11.69 -16.19 7.61
N SER A 13 10.92 -15.80 6.59
CA SER A 13 11.10 -14.52 5.90
C SER A 13 10.94 -13.35 6.88
N PHE A 14 9.94 -13.38 7.75
CA PHE A 14 9.75 -12.35 8.78
C PHE A 14 10.97 -12.24 9.71
N GLY A 15 11.46 -13.35 10.26
CA GLY A 15 12.65 -13.35 11.14
C GLY A 15 13.90 -12.80 10.46
N VAL A 16 14.13 -13.18 9.19
CA VAL A 16 15.28 -12.70 8.40
C VAL A 16 15.15 -11.22 8.02
N VAL A 17 13.98 -10.78 7.57
CA VAL A 17 13.76 -9.38 7.15
C VAL A 17 13.81 -8.44 8.35
N VAL A 18 13.08 -8.75 9.42
CA VAL A 18 13.05 -7.91 10.63
C VAL A 18 14.39 -7.96 11.35
N GLY A 19 14.99 -9.14 11.51
CA GLY A 19 16.32 -9.28 12.09
C GLY A 19 17.40 -8.58 11.26
N GLY A 20 17.33 -8.65 9.94
CA GLY A 20 18.22 -7.91 9.04
C GLY A 20 18.09 -6.39 9.20
N ALA A 21 16.87 -5.87 9.32
CA ALA A 21 16.64 -4.44 9.60
C ALA A 21 17.27 -4.02 10.93
N PHE A 22 17.10 -4.81 12.01
CA PHE A 22 17.78 -4.56 13.28
C PHE A 22 19.30 -4.68 13.17
N GLY A 23 19.81 -5.59 12.34
CA GLY A 23 21.24 -5.72 12.05
C GLY A 23 21.80 -4.44 11.42
N VAL A 24 21.13 -3.89 10.41
CA VAL A 24 21.52 -2.61 9.80
C VAL A 24 21.50 -1.49 10.85
N ILE A 25 20.47 -1.41 11.70
CA ILE A 25 20.39 -0.42 12.79
C ILE A 25 21.53 -0.61 13.81
N ALA A 26 21.92 -1.84 14.09
CA ALA A 26 22.99 -2.16 15.02
C ALA A 26 24.37 -1.74 14.49
N LEU A 27 24.59 -1.92 13.19
CA LEU A 27 25.82 -1.63 12.47
C LEU A 27 25.90 -0.17 11.98
N TRP A 28 24.79 0.55 11.91
CA TRP A 28 24.75 1.94 11.45
C TRP A 28 25.71 2.89 12.18
N PRO A 29 25.80 2.89 13.53
CA PRO A 29 26.74 3.75 14.26
C PRO A 29 28.20 3.38 13.99
N LEU A 30 28.47 2.09 13.78
CA LEU A 30 29.80 1.59 13.48
C LEU A 30 30.27 2.06 12.10
N LEU A 31 29.39 2.04 11.09
CA LEU A 31 29.72 2.41 9.72
C LEU A 31 29.82 3.92 9.49
N PHE A 32 28.98 4.72 10.17
CA PHE A 32 28.90 6.16 9.93
C PHE A 32 29.58 7.03 10.98
N ARG A 33 29.83 6.51 12.19
CA ARG A 33 30.38 7.29 13.31
C ARG A 33 31.59 6.65 14.00
N ALA A 34 32.02 5.46 13.55
CA ALA A 34 33.07 4.66 14.21
C ALA A 34 32.81 4.39 15.71
N GLU A 35 31.54 4.45 16.13
CA GLU A 35 31.11 4.17 17.49
C GLU A 35 30.81 2.68 17.70
N SER A 36 30.76 2.24 18.96
CA SER A 36 30.39 0.87 19.30
C SER A 36 29.02 0.52 18.71
N PRO A 37 28.86 -0.67 18.09
CA PRO A 37 27.57 -1.10 17.59
C PRO A 37 26.57 -1.18 18.73
N ARG A 38 25.29 -0.95 18.43
CA ARG A 38 24.23 -1.07 19.43
C ARG A 38 24.05 -2.53 19.79
N LEU A 39 24.74 -2.99 20.85
CA LEU A 39 24.76 -4.39 21.27
C LEU A 39 23.35 -4.96 21.45
N TRP A 40 22.43 -4.18 22.02
CA TRP A 40 21.03 -4.61 22.18
C TRP A 40 20.34 -4.92 20.84
N ALA A 41 20.59 -4.12 19.80
CA ALA A 41 20.02 -4.30 18.47
C ALA A 41 20.67 -5.49 17.74
N LEU A 42 21.96 -5.70 17.98
CA LEU A 42 22.71 -6.84 17.43
C LEU A 42 22.23 -8.17 18.04
N VAL A 43 22.03 -8.21 19.36
CA VAL A 43 21.44 -9.37 20.05
C VAL A 43 20.04 -9.65 19.52
N LEU A 44 19.20 -8.61 19.37
CA LEU A 44 17.85 -8.76 18.85
C LEU A 44 17.83 -9.29 17.40
N ALA A 45 18.73 -8.80 16.55
CA ALA A 45 18.92 -9.28 15.19
C ALA A 45 19.32 -10.77 15.16
N ALA A 46 20.33 -11.15 15.94
CA ALA A 46 20.80 -12.54 16.01
C ALA A 46 19.71 -13.50 16.53
N VAL A 47 18.97 -13.10 17.56
CA VAL A 47 17.85 -13.88 18.11
C VAL A 47 16.73 -14.04 17.08
N LEU A 48 16.31 -12.97 16.41
CA LEU A 48 15.24 -13.03 15.40
C LEU A 48 15.62 -13.87 14.18
N ILE A 49 16.85 -13.74 13.69
CA ILE A 49 17.35 -14.53 12.56
C ILE A 49 17.50 -15.99 12.97
N GLY A 50 18.13 -16.26 14.13
CA GLY A 50 18.34 -17.61 14.65
C GLY A 50 17.04 -18.35 14.90
N LEU A 51 16.08 -17.71 15.56
CA LEU A 51 14.75 -18.28 15.77
C LEU A 51 13.98 -18.45 14.46
N GLY A 52 14.13 -17.53 13.51
CA GLY A 52 13.53 -17.64 12.18
C GLY A 52 14.03 -18.87 11.42
N LEU A 53 15.33 -19.19 11.50
CA LEU A 53 15.94 -20.32 10.78
C LEU A 53 15.70 -21.67 11.48
N ILE A 54 15.90 -21.72 12.79
CA ILE A 54 15.88 -22.97 13.57
C ILE A 54 14.45 -23.36 13.95
N LEU A 55 13.70 -22.44 14.57
CA LEU A 55 12.40 -22.72 15.17
C LEU A 55 11.35 -21.67 14.74
N PRO A 56 11.03 -21.56 13.43
CA PRO A 56 10.18 -20.48 12.92
C PRO A 56 8.81 -20.41 13.60
N ARG A 57 8.28 -21.54 14.09
CA ARG A 57 6.97 -21.60 14.76
C ARG A 57 6.87 -20.74 16.03
N SER A 58 7.98 -20.47 16.73
CA SER A 58 7.97 -19.57 17.90
C SER A 58 7.65 -18.13 17.51
N LEU A 59 7.98 -17.72 16.28
CA LEU A 59 7.69 -16.39 15.76
C LEU A 59 6.23 -16.21 15.30
N ALA A 60 5.38 -17.24 15.41
CA ALA A 60 4.01 -17.16 14.93
C ALA A 60 3.17 -16.10 15.65
N LEU A 61 3.33 -15.97 16.96
CA LEU A 61 2.60 -14.99 17.78
C LEU A 61 3.05 -13.55 17.49
N PRO A 62 4.37 -13.22 17.55
CA PRO A 62 4.83 -11.88 17.19
C PRO A 62 4.56 -11.54 15.72
N TYR A 63 4.69 -12.49 14.79
CA TYR A 63 4.33 -12.29 13.38
C TYR A 63 2.87 -11.86 13.23
N ARG A 64 1.93 -12.58 13.87
CA ARG A 64 0.50 -12.25 13.79
C ARG A 64 0.17 -10.87 14.34
N LEU A 65 0.77 -10.51 15.47
CA LEU A 65 0.58 -9.18 16.06
C LEU A 65 1.13 -8.09 15.13
N TRP A 66 2.35 -8.29 14.63
CA TRP A 66 2.99 -7.38 13.69
C TRP A 66 2.18 -7.19 12.41
N MET A 67 1.68 -8.28 11.83
CA MET A 67 0.84 -8.22 10.63
C MET A 67 -0.49 -7.51 10.88
N ARG A 68 -1.09 -7.66 12.07
CA ARG A 68 -2.30 -6.92 12.43
C ARG A 68 -2.05 -5.41 12.50
N ILE A 69 -0.91 -5.02 13.07
CA ILE A 69 -0.47 -3.61 13.10
C ILE A 69 -0.24 -3.12 11.67
N GLY A 70 0.53 -3.86 10.87
CA GLY A 70 0.82 -3.51 9.48
C GLY A 70 -0.44 -3.36 8.63
N HIS A 71 -1.43 -4.24 8.80
CA HIS A 71 -2.72 -4.13 8.11
C HIS A 71 -3.50 -2.87 8.52
N THR A 72 -3.53 -2.57 9.82
CA THR A 72 -4.19 -1.36 10.34
C THR A 72 -3.50 -0.10 9.82
N LEU A 73 -2.17 -0.08 9.85
CA LEU A 73 -1.37 1.02 9.33
C LEU A 73 -1.56 1.19 7.82
N GLY A 74 -1.61 0.08 7.07
CA GLY A 74 -1.91 0.10 5.63
C GLY A 74 -3.30 0.67 5.34
N TRP A 75 -4.31 0.28 6.09
CA TRP A 75 -5.67 0.79 5.99
C TRP A 75 -5.75 2.31 6.24
N ILE A 76 -4.97 2.82 7.20
CA ILE A 76 -4.84 4.26 7.46
C ILE A 76 -4.09 4.94 6.32
N ASN A 77 -2.94 4.40 5.92
CA ASN A 77 -2.07 4.95 4.89
C ASN A 77 -2.79 5.10 3.54
N THR A 78 -3.53 4.09 3.11
CA THR A 78 -4.32 4.16 1.86
C THR A 78 -5.34 5.29 1.93
N ARG A 79 -6.03 5.52 3.06
CA ARG A 79 -6.96 6.64 3.21
C ARG A 79 -6.27 7.99 3.18
N ILE A 80 -5.13 8.11 3.83
CA ILE A 80 -4.34 9.34 3.84
C ILE A 80 -3.87 9.64 2.42
N ILE A 81 -3.25 8.68 1.73
CA ILE A 81 -2.76 8.86 0.36
C ILE A 81 -3.91 9.25 -0.58
N LEU A 82 -5.02 8.52 -0.54
CA LEU A 82 -6.18 8.81 -1.39
C LEU A 82 -6.82 10.15 -1.03
N GLY A 83 -6.93 10.48 0.26
CA GLY A 83 -7.44 11.77 0.73
C GLY A 83 -6.58 12.92 0.25
N VAL A 84 -5.26 12.82 0.42
CA VAL A 84 -4.29 13.82 -0.06
C VAL A 84 -4.34 13.93 -1.58
N ALA A 85 -4.39 12.82 -2.32
CA ALA A 85 -4.50 12.86 -3.77
C ALA A 85 -5.83 13.52 -4.22
N TYR A 86 -6.93 13.19 -3.56
CA TYR A 86 -8.24 13.76 -3.90
C TYR A 86 -8.32 15.25 -3.58
N TYR A 87 -7.93 15.67 -2.38
CA TYR A 87 -8.01 17.07 -1.97
C TYR A 87 -6.85 17.93 -2.48
N GLY A 88 -5.68 17.35 -2.74
CA GLY A 88 -4.50 18.04 -3.23
C GLY A 88 -4.41 18.13 -4.75
N LEU A 89 -5.02 17.19 -5.49
CA LEU A 89 -4.96 17.18 -6.96
C LEU A 89 -6.35 17.24 -7.60
N VAL A 90 -7.23 16.28 -7.29
CA VAL A 90 -8.51 16.14 -8.00
C VAL A 90 -9.44 17.32 -7.72
N THR A 91 -9.58 17.70 -6.46
CA THR A 91 -10.46 18.80 -6.00
C THR A 91 -10.02 20.15 -6.56
N PRO A 92 -8.76 20.60 -6.42
CA PRO A 92 -8.33 21.89 -6.97
C PRO A 92 -8.42 21.91 -8.49
N LEU A 93 -8.14 20.78 -9.17
CA LEU A 93 -8.34 20.68 -10.62
C LEU A 93 -9.81 20.87 -10.98
N GLY A 94 -10.74 20.24 -10.25
CA GLY A 94 -12.18 20.41 -10.44
C GLY A 94 -12.65 21.85 -10.19
N VAL A 95 -12.13 22.50 -9.14
CA VAL A 95 -12.40 23.92 -8.86
C VAL A 95 -11.87 24.81 -9.99
N LEU A 96 -10.64 24.57 -10.44
CA LEU A 96 -10.03 25.31 -11.55
C LEU A 96 -10.85 25.16 -12.84
N MET A 97 -11.27 23.94 -13.19
CA MET A 97 -12.14 23.69 -14.34
C MET A 97 -13.47 24.43 -14.23
N ARG A 98 -14.07 24.45 -13.03
CA ARG A 98 -15.31 25.20 -12.78
C ARG A 98 -15.12 26.70 -12.93
N LEU A 99 -14.00 27.25 -12.45
CA LEU A 99 -13.65 28.67 -12.64
C LEU A 99 -13.39 29.03 -14.11
N LEU A 100 -12.79 28.10 -14.88
CA LEU A 100 -12.58 28.23 -16.32
C LEU A 100 -13.85 27.98 -17.15
N GLY A 101 -14.99 27.70 -16.52
CA GLY A 101 -16.26 27.40 -17.21
C GLY A 101 -16.26 26.06 -17.98
N ARG A 102 -15.30 25.18 -17.73
CA ARG A 102 -15.22 23.87 -18.39
C ARG A 102 -15.96 22.81 -17.56
N ASP A 103 -17.06 22.32 -18.11
CA ASP A 103 -17.80 21.17 -17.57
C ASP A 103 -17.69 19.96 -18.52
N PRO A 104 -16.66 19.10 -18.36
CA PRO A 104 -16.45 17.94 -19.23
C PRO A 104 -17.56 16.90 -19.11
N MET A 105 -18.32 16.91 -18.01
CA MET A 105 -19.39 15.95 -17.75
C MET A 105 -20.78 16.50 -18.06
N ARG A 106 -20.89 17.74 -18.55
CA ARG A 106 -22.16 18.39 -18.94
C ARG A 106 -23.24 18.22 -17.86
N ARG A 107 -22.87 18.49 -16.61
CA ARG A 107 -23.69 18.33 -15.41
C ARG A 107 -24.62 19.53 -15.18
N ILE A 108 -24.40 20.64 -15.88
CA ILE A 108 -25.27 21.81 -15.81
C ILE A 108 -26.67 21.43 -16.32
N PHE A 109 -27.68 21.73 -15.52
CA PHE A 109 -29.08 21.52 -15.88
C PHE A 109 -29.52 22.60 -16.89
N THR A 110 -29.88 22.18 -18.10
CA THR A 110 -30.50 22.99 -19.15
C THR A 110 -31.98 22.64 -19.25
N PRO A 111 -32.89 23.48 -18.72
CA PRO A 111 -34.34 23.25 -18.75
C PRO A 111 -34.91 23.22 -20.17
N GLU A 112 -34.23 23.89 -21.11
CA GLU A 112 -34.66 24.09 -22.48
C GLU A 112 -34.35 22.89 -23.40
N THR A 113 -33.78 21.81 -22.87
CA THR A 113 -33.39 20.63 -23.66
C THR A 113 -34.38 19.48 -23.47
N ASP A 114 -34.94 18.97 -24.58
CA ASP A 114 -35.88 17.84 -24.56
C ASP A 114 -35.28 16.54 -23.98
N THR A 115 -33.96 16.35 -24.13
CA THR A 115 -33.26 15.19 -23.56
C THR A 115 -31.76 15.42 -23.37
N TYR A 116 -31.20 14.90 -22.27
CA TYR A 116 -29.75 14.86 -22.02
C TYR A 116 -29.04 13.68 -22.73
N ARG A 117 -29.79 12.87 -23.48
CA ARG A 117 -29.26 11.66 -24.11
C ARG A 117 -28.30 12.03 -25.24
N VAL A 118 -27.03 11.66 -25.08
CA VAL A 118 -26.04 11.78 -26.16
C VAL A 118 -26.35 10.71 -27.21
N LEU A 119 -26.87 11.12 -28.36
CA LEU A 119 -27.05 10.26 -29.52
C LEU A 119 -25.67 9.76 -29.97
N ARG A 120 -25.53 8.44 -30.07
CA ARG A 120 -24.32 7.79 -30.57
C ARG A 120 -24.60 7.21 -31.95
N SER A 121 -23.71 7.47 -32.89
CA SER A 121 -23.78 6.87 -34.22
C SER A 121 -23.63 5.34 -34.11
N PRO A 122 -24.38 4.55 -34.89
CA PRO A 122 -24.22 3.10 -34.94
C PRO A 122 -22.77 2.75 -35.27
N ARG A 123 -22.14 1.91 -34.43
CA ARG A 123 -20.80 1.40 -34.73
C ARG A 123 -20.90 0.34 -35.83
N PRO A 124 -19.91 0.26 -36.74
CA PRO A 124 -19.93 -0.73 -37.80
C PRO A 124 -19.98 -2.17 -37.24
N PRO A 125 -20.71 -3.09 -37.89
CA PRO A 125 -20.91 -4.47 -37.41
C PRO A 125 -19.61 -5.24 -37.18
N ASP A 126 -18.57 -4.94 -37.97
CA ASP A 126 -17.28 -5.62 -37.91
C ASP A 126 -16.37 -5.16 -36.75
N HIS A 127 -16.79 -4.17 -35.96
CA HIS A 127 -15.97 -3.59 -34.88
C HIS A 127 -15.68 -4.58 -33.73
N LEU A 128 -16.33 -5.74 -33.69
CA LEU A 128 -16.13 -6.79 -32.69
C LEU A 128 -15.38 -8.03 -33.22
N ARG A 129 -14.90 -8.02 -34.47
CA ARG A 129 -14.25 -9.20 -35.09
C ARG A 129 -12.94 -9.65 -34.43
N ARG A 130 -12.33 -8.85 -33.54
CA ARG A 130 -11.05 -9.14 -32.88
C ARG A 130 -11.04 -8.68 -31.41
N GLN A 131 -11.96 -9.20 -30.61
CA GLN A 131 -12.05 -8.83 -29.19
C GLN A 131 -11.18 -9.68 -28.25
N PHE A 132 -10.58 -10.77 -28.74
CA PHE A 132 -9.72 -11.67 -27.97
C PHE A 132 -8.40 -11.89 -28.69
#